data_AF-A0A966E3K4-F1
#
_entry.id   AF-A0A966E3K4-F1
#
_cell.length_a   1.000
_cell.length_b   1.000
_cell.length_c   1.000
_cell.angle_alpha   90.00
_cell.angle_beta   90.00
_cell.angle_gamma   90.00
#
_symmetry.space_group_name_H-M   'P 1'
#
loop_
_entity.id
_entity.type
_entity.pdbx_description
1 polymer ?
#
loop_
_entity_poly.entity_id
_entity_poly.type
_entity_poly.pdbx_seq_one_letter_code
_entity_poly.pdbx_strand_id
1 'polypeptide(L)'
;MSYSGERTSNEARLGAALATSTLKDEVREQPARFSRARRYLGFLGVAMATPFFVWLPLGFLESVPSMAEVFGIAGLRIPASFTIGGLLLAAIGFHEI
;
A
#
# COMPACT_ATOMS: atom_id res chain seq x y z
N MET A 1 39.99 -35.93 29.45
CA MET A 1 39.81 -34.54 29.90
C MET A 1 39.33 -33.70 28.71
N SER A 2 38.11 -33.94 28.22
CA SER A 2 37.63 -33.36 26.94
C SER A 2 36.12 -33.07 26.96
N TYR A 3 35.58 -32.76 28.14
CA TYR A 3 34.13 -32.54 28.35
C TYR A 3 33.80 -31.05 28.60
N SER A 4 34.81 -30.23 28.89
CA SER A 4 34.63 -28.81 29.24
C SER A 4 34.43 -27.91 28.01
N GLY A 5 35.09 -28.22 26.88
CA GLY A 5 35.01 -27.44 25.65
C GLY A 5 33.69 -27.59 24.87
N GLU A 6 32.98 -28.71 25.04
CA GLU A 6 31.70 -28.94 24.35
C GLU A 6 30.54 -28.17 24.99
N ARG A 7 30.56 -27.97 26.32
CA ARG A 7 29.54 -27.17 27.02
C ARG A 7 29.56 -25.71 26.57
N THR A 8 30.74 -25.11 26.50
CA THR A 8 30.89 -23.68 26.14
C THR A 8 30.48 -23.43 24.68
N SER A 9 30.74 -24.38 23.79
CA SER A 9 30.28 -24.32 22.40
C SER A 9 28.75 -24.45 22.28
N ASN A 10 28.13 -25.33 23.06
CA ASN A 10 26.67 -25.49 23.06
C ASN A 10 25.94 -24.30 23.65
N GLU A 11 26.46 -23.70 24.72
CA GLU A 11 25.86 -22.50 25.34
C GLU A 11 25.94 -21.29 24.40
N ALA A 12 27.04 -21.13 23.66
CA ALA A 12 27.17 -20.10 22.63
C ALA A 12 26.16 -20.30 21.48
N ARG A 13 25.94 -21.54 21.04
CA ARG A 13 24.96 -21.88 20.00
C ARG A 13 23.52 -21.68 20.46
N LEU A 14 23.21 -22.03 21.71
CA LEU A 14 21.91 -21.80 22.32
C LEU A 14 21.61 -20.31 22.48
N GLY A 15 22.59 -19.51 22.92
CA GLY A 15 22.47 -18.06 23.01
C GLY A 15 22.22 -17.41 21.64
N ALA A 16 22.95 -17.84 20.61
CA ALA A 16 22.75 -17.37 19.24
C ALA A 16 21.36 -17.76 18.70
N ALA A 17 20.90 -18.99 18.96
CA ALA A 17 19.58 -19.45 18.54
C ALA A 17 18.45 -18.65 19.21
N LEU A 18 18.58 -18.37 20.52
CA LEU A 18 17.61 -17.57 21.28
C LEU A 18 17.60 -16.10 20.84
N ALA A 19 18.76 -15.51 20.59
CA ALA A 19 18.85 -14.15 20.05
C ALA A 19 18.18 -14.06 18.67
N THR A 20 18.39 -15.08 17.82
CA THR A 20 17.80 -15.12 16.48
C THR A 20 16.28 -15.35 16.53
N SER A 21 15.76 -16.15 17.47
CA SER A 21 14.32 -16.32 17.65
C SER A 21 13.67 -15.06 18.19
N THR A 22 14.25 -14.41 19.21
CA THR A 22 13.74 -13.16 19.77
C THR A 22 13.69 -12.05 18.72
N LEU A 23 14.77 -11.88 17.93
CA LEU A 23 14.77 -10.91 16.83
C LEU A 23 13.75 -11.26 15.75
N LYS A 24 13.59 -12.55 15.42
CA LYS A 24 12.61 -13.01 14.43
C LYS A 24 11.17 -12.77 14.89
N ASP A 25 10.90 -12.91 16.18
CA ASP A 25 9.58 -12.66 16.77
C ASP A 25 9.28 -11.15 16.81
N GLU A 26 10.25 -10.31 17.14
CA GLU A 26 10.13 -8.84 17.13
C GLU A 26 9.88 -8.29 15.70
N VAL A 27 10.54 -8.88 14.69
CA VAL A 27 10.29 -8.58 13.28
C VAL A 27 8.95 -9.16 12.80
N ARG A 28 8.50 -10.29 13.36
CA ARG A 28 7.20 -10.91 13.04
C ARG A 28 5.99 -10.20 13.65
N GLU A 29 6.15 -9.38 14.69
CA GLU A 29 5.05 -8.61 15.28
C GLU A 29 4.76 -7.29 14.53
N GLN A 30 5.67 -6.82 13.67
CA GLN A 30 5.47 -5.60 12.86
C GLN A 30 4.79 -5.71 11.47
N PRO A 31 4.39 -6.85 10.88
CA PRO A 31 3.79 -6.87 9.54
C PRO A 31 2.25 -6.74 9.53
N ALA A 32 1.55 -6.87 10.66
CA ALA A 32 0.08 -6.98 10.64
C ALA A 32 -0.66 -5.63 10.47
N ARG A 33 -0.10 -4.52 11.00
CA ARG A 33 -0.77 -3.21 10.98
C ARG A 33 -0.64 -2.48 9.64
N PHE A 34 0.40 -2.80 8.87
CA PHE A 34 0.66 -2.21 7.55
C PHE A 34 -0.31 -2.73 6.46
N SER A 35 -0.85 -3.93 6.64
CA SER A 35 -1.82 -4.55 5.71
C SER A 35 -3.12 -3.74 5.59
N ARG A 36 -3.67 -3.26 6.72
CA ARG A 36 -4.91 -2.46 6.71
C ARG A 36 -4.68 -1.06 6.15
N ALA A 37 -3.59 -0.40 6.53
CA ALA A 37 -3.25 0.93 6.03
C ALA A 37 -3.11 0.96 4.50
N ARG A 38 -2.46 -0.05 3.92
CA ARG A 38 -2.35 -0.22 2.46
C ARG A 38 -3.72 -0.42 1.80
N ARG A 39 -4.61 -1.21 2.41
CA ARG A 39 -5.98 -1.41 1.90
C ARG A 39 -6.81 -0.11 1.93
N TYR A 40 -6.64 0.72 2.95
CA TYR A 40 -7.27 2.05 3.00
C TYR A 40 -6.71 3.01 1.95
N LEU A 41 -5.40 3.01 1.71
CA LEU A 41 -4.77 3.77 0.62
C LEU A 41 -5.30 3.34 -0.76
N GLY A 42 -5.44 2.03 -0.96
CA GLY A 42 -6.02 1.45 -2.17
C GLY A 42 -7.46 1.91 -2.40
N PHE A 43 -8.29 1.77 -1.36
CA PHE A 43 -9.68 2.17 -1.38
C PHE A 43 -9.87 3.69 -1.55
N LEU A 44 -9.00 4.51 -0.94
CA LEU A 44 -9.00 5.95 -1.09
C LEU A 44 -8.69 6.36 -2.53
N GLY A 45 -7.70 5.74 -3.17
CA GLY A 45 -7.39 5.96 -4.59
C GLY A 45 -8.57 5.63 -5.51
N VAL A 46 -9.25 4.50 -5.26
CA VAL A 46 -10.46 4.11 -6.00
C VAL A 46 -11.59 5.12 -5.75
N ALA A 47 -11.84 5.53 -4.51
CA ALA A 47 -12.87 6.50 -4.18
C ALA A 47 -12.65 7.84 -4.88
N MET A 48 -11.40 8.30 -5.02
CA MET A 48 -11.08 9.52 -5.76
C MET A 48 -11.26 9.38 -7.27
N ALA A 49 -10.95 8.22 -7.85
CA ALA A 49 -11.07 7.98 -9.29
C ALA A 49 -12.52 7.67 -9.74
N THR A 50 -13.32 7.08 -8.86
CA THR A 50 -14.71 6.65 -9.14
C THR A 50 -15.61 7.76 -9.69
N PRO A 51 -15.70 8.96 -9.08
CA PRO A 51 -16.55 10.02 -9.62
C PRO A 51 -16.13 10.43 -11.04
N PHE A 52 -14.83 10.47 -11.35
CA PHE A 52 -14.36 10.76 -12.72
C PHE A 52 -14.70 9.63 -13.70
N PHE A 53 -14.60 8.38 -13.26
CA PHE A 53 -14.97 7.22 -14.08
C PHE A 53 -16.46 7.18 -14.38
N VAL A 54 -17.32 7.51 -13.40
CA VAL A 54 -18.77 7.61 -13.57
C VAL A 54 -19.15 8.83 -14.42
N TRP A 55 -18.39 9.92 -14.32
CA TRP A 55 -18.60 11.11 -15.15
C TRP A 55 -18.34 10.86 -16.64
N LEU A 56 -17.44 9.95 -16.97
CA LEU A 56 -17.03 9.65 -18.36
C LEU A 56 -18.21 9.16 -19.24
N PRO A 57 -18.98 8.11 -18.87
CA PRO A 57 -20.17 7.70 -19.63
C PRO A 57 -21.32 8.71 -19.53
N LEU A 58 -21.47 9.42 -18.40
CA LEU A 58 -22.49 10.47 -18.23
C LEU A 58 -22.24 11.68 -19.15
N GLY A 59 -20.98 12.06 -19.34
CA GLY A 59 -20.57 13.06 -20.33
C GLY A 59 -20.77 12.58 -21.76
N PHE A 60 -20.62 11.28 -22.02
CA PHE A 60 -20.92 10.68 -23.33
C PHE A 60 -22.41 10.71 -23.69
N LEU A 61 -23.28 10.74 -22.68
CA LEU A 61 -24.74 10.89 -22.84
C LEU A 61 -25.19 12.36 -22.99
N GLU A 62 -24.26 13.33 -23.02
CA GLU A 62 -24.53 14.79 -23.02
C GLU A 62 -25.46 15.28 -21.90
N SER A 63 -25.75 14.43 -20.92
CA SER A 63 -26.74 14.70 -19.87
C SER A 63 -26.17 15.55 -18.72
N VAL A 64 -24.88 15.87 -18.77
CA VAL A 64 -24.14 16.59 -17.73
C VAL A 64 -23.15 17.54 -18.41
N PRO A 65 -22.91 18.75 -17.87
CA PRO A 65 -21.94 19.68 -18.42
C PRO A 65 -20.58 19.04 -18.66
N SER A 66 -19.96 19.36 -19.79
CA SER A 66 -18.67 18.80 -20.16
C SER A 66 -17.59 19.20 -19.15
N MET A 67 -16.55 18.37 -18.97
CA MET A 67 -15.40 18.72 -18.10
C MET A 67 -14.76 20.07 -18.51
N ALA A 68 -14.82 20.41 -19.80
CA ALA A 68 -14.36 21.69 -20.31
C ALA A 68 -15.27 22.87 -19.91
N GLU A 69 -16.57 22.63 -19.71
CA GLU A 69 -17.49 23.63 -19.15
C GLU A 69 -17.36 23.76 -17.63
N VAL A 70 -17.16 22.64 -16.91
CA VAL A 70 -17.04 22.66 -15.44
C VAL A 70 -15.71 23.26 -14.98
N PHE A 71 -14.62 22.96 -15.69
CA PHE A 71 -13.26 23.38 -15.31
C PHE A 71 -12.63 24.42 -16.25
N GLY A 72 -13.32 24.81 -17.32
CA GLY A 72 -12.80 25.69 -18.37
C GLY A 72 -11.87 24.96 -19.35
N ILE A 73 -11.69 25.53 -20.55
CA ILE A 73 -10.89 24.96 -21.67
C ILE A 73 -9.45 24.59 -21.25
N ALA A 74 -8.89 25.27 -20.23
CA ALA A 74 -7.55 25.00 -19.68
C ALA A 74 -7.54 23.98 -18.52
N GLY A 75 -8.71 23.58 -18.00
CA GLY A 75 -8.88 22.85 -16.76
C GLY A 75 -8.63 21.35 -16.84
N LEU A 76 -8.60 20.73 -18.03
CA LEU A 76 -8.56 19.27 -18.21
C LEU A 76 -7.34 18.58 -17.56
N ARG A 77 -6.25 19.31 -17.36
CA ARG A 77 -5.04 18.82 -16.70
C ARG A 77 -5.27 18.46 -15.23
N ILE A 78 -6.14 19.19 -14.54
CA ILE A 78 -6.40 18.99 -13.11
C ILE A 78 -7.22 17.70 -12.89
N PRO A 79 -8.37 17.47 -13.56
CA PRO A 79 -9.09 16.20 -13.55
C PRO A 79 -8.23 15.00 -13.93
N ALA A 80 -7.41 15.14 -14.97
CA ALA A 80 -6.53 14.07 -15.43
C ALA A 80 -5.49 13.71 -14.37
N SER A 81 -4.87 14.72 -13.74
CA SER A 81 -3.88 14.51 -12.68
C SER A 81 -4.49 13.83 -11.44
N PHE A 82 -5.72 14.23 -11.05
CA PHE A 82 -6.44 13.57 -9.95
C PHE A 82 -6.76 12.11 -10.26
N THR A 83 -7.19 11.82 -11.50
CA THR A 83 -7.51 10.46 -11.93
C THR A 83 -6.26 9.58 -11.96
N ILE A 84 -5.18 10.05 -12.60
CA ILE A 84 -3.91 9.32 -12.69
C ILE A 84 -3.31 9.13 -11.29
N GLY A 85 -3.29 10.17 -10.46
CA GLY A 85 -2.81 10.10 -9.08
C GLY A 85 -3.64 9.13 -8.23
N GLY A 86 -4.98 9.16 -8.35
CA GLY A 86 -5.88 8.24 -7.66
C GLY A 86 -5.70 6.78 -8.10
N LEU A 87 -5.52 6.53 -9.39
CA LEU A 87 -5.24 5.19 -9.93
C LEU A 87 -3.86 4.67 -9.49
N LEU A 88 -2.83 5.52 -9.47
CA LEU A 88 -1.51 5.16 -8.95
C LEU A 88 -1.57 4.85 -7.45
N LEU A 89 -2.30 5.67 -6.68
CA LEU A 89 -2.51 5.44 -5.25
C LEU A 89 -3.25 4.12 -5.01
N ALA A 90 -4.27 3.83 -5.82
CA ALA A 90 -4.99 2.56 -5.81
C ALA A 90 -4.05 1.38 -6.10
N ALA A 91 -3.25 1.48 -7.17
CA ALA A 91 -2.28 0.46 -7.55
C ALA A 91 -1.24 0.19 -6.46
N ILE A 92 -0.70 1.23 -5.82
CA ILE A 92 0.23 1.10 -4.68
C ILE A 92 -0.45 0.44 -3.48
N GLY A 93 -1.70 0.80 -3.19
CA GLY A 93 -2.48 0.21 -2.10
C GLY A 93 -2.84 -1.26 -2.31
N PHE A 94 -2.95 -1.70 -3.57
CA PHE A 94 -3.30 -3.07 -3.94
C PHE A 94 -2.12 -3.94 -4.41
N HIS A 95 -0.91 -3.40 -4.51
CA HIS A 95 0.29 -4.07 -5.04
C HIS A 95 0.68 -5.39 -4.33
N GLU A 96 0.12 -5.69 -3.15
CA GLU A 96 0.43 -6.92 -2.39
C GLU A 96 -0.82 -7.65 -1.84
N ILE A 97 -2.03 -7.37 -2.36
CA ILE A 97 -3.24 -8.17 -2.02
C ILE A 97 -3.24 -9.49 -2.80
#